data_AF-A0AAW7N7U5-F1
#
_entry.id   AF-A0AAW7N7U5-F1
#
_cell.length_a   1.000
_cell.length_b   1.000
_cell.length_c   1.000
_cell.angle_alpha   90.00
_cell.angle_beta   90.00
_cell.angle_gamma   90.00
#
_symmetry.space_group_name_H-M   'P 1'
#
loop_
_entity.id
_entity.type
_entity.pdbx_description
1 polymer ?
#
loop_
_entity_poly.entity_id
_entity_poly.type
_entity_poly.pdbx_seq_one_letter_code
_entity_poly.pdbx_strand_id
1 'polypeptide(L)' 'MKINFKNKVKSEDMYKVGNVIKDESDILYLIATNIDGGYSLVDLSNNQVFATFKTLEDLFINTGDEYDKLINVEINEI' A
#
# COMPACT_ATOMS: atom_id res chain seq x y z
N MET A 1 -3.20 17.17 9.56
CA MET A 1 -3.62 15.84 9.05
C MET A 1 -4.53 15.19 10.09
N LYS A 2 -5.70 14.69 9.69
CA LYS A 2 -6.63 13.98 10.59
C LYS A 2 -6.96 12.63 9.96
N ILE A 3 -6.51 11.55 10.61
CA ILE A 3 -6.66 10.17 10.11
C ILE A 3 -7.78 9.49 10.90
N ASN A 4 -8.74 8.89 10.21
CA ASN A 4 -9.83 8.11 10.82
C ASN A 4 -9.65 6.63 10.49
N PHE A 5 -9.44 5.79 11.51
CA PHE A 5 -9.32 4.34 11.36
C PHE A 5 -10.72 3.69 11.31
N LYS A 6 -11.03 2.92 10.27
CA LYS A 6 -12.19 2.01 10.25
C LYS A 6 -11.70 0.56 10.36
N ASN A 7 -12.52 -0.26 11.02
CA ASN A 7 -12.33 -1.65 11.45
C ASN A 7 -11.48 -2.59 10.59
N LYS A 8 -10.87 -3.58 11.26
CA LYS A 8 -10.07 -4.71 10.74
C LYS A 8 -10.57 -5.23 9.39
N VAL A 9 -9.95 -4.73 8.33
CA VAL A 9 -9.99 -5.31 6.99
C VAL A 9 -9.12 -6.57 7.01
N LYS A 10 -9.51 -7.65 6.34
CA LYS A 10 -8.61 -8.81 6.18
C LYS A 10 -7.35 -8.33 5.45
N SER A 11 -6.17 -8.82 5.81
CA SER A 11 -4.91 -8.31 5.23
C SER A 11 -4.90 -8.37 3.71
N GLU A 12 -5.37 -9.47 3.12
CA GLU A 12 -5.57 -9.64 1.67
C GLU A 12 -6.44 -8.53 1.02
N ASP A 13 -7.45 -8.02 1.73
CA ASP A 13 -8.32 -6.96 1.23
C ASP A 13 -7.65 -5.58 1.25
N MET A 14 -6.59 -5.40 2.05
CA MET A 14 -5.78 -4.18 2.08
C MET A 14 -4.83 -4.10 0.87
N TYR A 15 -4.31 -5.24 0.43
CA TYR A 15 -3.29 -5.33 -0.61
C TYR A 15 -3.85 -5.30 -2.04
N LYS A 16 -4.49 -4.18 -2.41
CA LYS A 16 -5.12 -3.96 -3.73
C LYS A 16 -4.60 -2.69 -4.39
N VAL A 17 -4.57 -2.69 -5.73
CA VAL A 17 -4.18 -1.50 -6.52
C VAL A 17 -5.03 -0.29 -6.12
N GLY A 18 -4.36 0.84 -5.90
CA GLY A 18 -4.96 2.10 -5.47
C GLY A 18 -5.11 2.25 -3.97
N ASN A 19 -4.95 1.18 -3.18
CA ASN A 19 -4.94 1.29 -1.73
C ASN A 19 -3.60 1.85 -1.23
N VAL A 20 -3.68 2.58 -0.11
CA VAL A 20 -2.52 3.01 0.66
C VAL A 20 -2.51 2.27 1.99
N ILE A 21 -1.35 1.69 2.31
CA ILE A 21 -1.12 0.93 3.54
C ILE A 21 -0.09 1.68 4.38
N LYS A 22 -0.27 1.65 5.70
CA LYS A 22 0.73 2.10 6.66
C LYS A 22 1.30 0.90 7.40
N ASP A 23 2.62 0.77 7.37
CA ASP A 23 3.33 -0.30 8.09
C ASP A 23 3.49 0.03 9.59
N GLU A 24 4.14 -0.88 10.33
CA GLU A 24 4.45 -0.71 11.75
C GLU A 24 5.44 0.44 12.05
N SER A 25 6.21 0.87 11.04
CA SER A 25 7.17 1.97 11.09
C SER A 25 6.55 3.32 10.69
N ASP A 26 5.22 3.39 10.56
CA ASP A 26 4.46 4.56 10.11
C ASP A 26 4.77 5.03 8.67
N ILE A 27 5.41 4.18 7.84
CA ILE A 27 5.69 4.46 6.43
C ILE A 27 4.44 4.19 5.60
N LEU A 28 4.12 5.09 4.68
CA LEU A 28 2.97 4.97 3.79
C LEU A 28 3.39 4.39 2.43
N TYR A 29 2.73 3.33 2.02
CA TYR A 29 2.94 2.70 0.73
C TYR A 29 1.69 2.70 -0.14
N LEU A 30 1.82 3.09 -1.41
CA LEU A 30 0.79 2.92 -2.43
C LEU A 30 1.04 1.64 -3.20
N ILE A 31 -0.01 0.86 -3.44
CA ILE A 31 0.03 -0.27 -4.36
C ILE A 31 -0.39 0.21 -5.75
N ALA A 32 0.51 0.11 -6.71
CA ALA A 32 0.31 0.57 -8.09
C ALA A 32 0.55 -0.57 -9.10
N THR A 33 -0.04 -0.46 -10.29
CA THR A 33 0.41 -1.27 -11.44
C THR A 33 1.70 -0.70 -12.00
N ASN A 34 2.60 -1.55 -12.49
CA ASN A 34 3.85 -1.13 -13.13
C ASN A 34 3.81 -1.31 -14.65
N ILE A 35 4.81 -0.76 -15.34
CA ILE A 35 4.88 -0.75 -16.81
C ILE A 35 5.06 -2.15 -17.42
N ASP A 36 5.60 -3.09 -16.65
CA ASP A 36 5.84 -4.48 -17.07
C ASP A 36 4.60 -5.38 -16.87
N GLY A 37 3.46 -4.81 -16.50
CA GLY A 37 2.21 -5.54 -16.27
C GLY A 37 2.12 -6.25 -14.92
N GLY A 38 3.03 -5.95 -13.98
CA GLY A 38 3.00 -6.38 -12.59
C GLY A 38 2.55 -5.26 -11.65
N TYR A 39 2.95 -5.39 -10.39
CA TYR A 39 2.56 -4.51 -9.30
C TYR A 39 3.79 -3.91 -8.61
N SER A 40 3.65 -2.72 -8.05
CA SER A 40 4.69 -2.02 -7.30
C SER A 40 4.16 -1.56 -5.96
N LEU A 41 5.00 -1.69 -4.94
CA LEU A 41 4.84 -1.00 -3.68
C LEU A 41 5.65 0.29 -3.75
N VAL A 42 5.00 1.43 -3.66
CA VAL A 42 5.60 2.76 -3.81
C VAL A 42 5.65 3.43 -2.45
N ASP A 43 6.84 3.78 -1.96
CA ASP A 43 7.02 4.56 -0.73
C ASP A 43 6.63 6.01 -1.00
N LEU A 44 5.57 6.48 -0.34
CA LEU A 44 5.04 7.84 -0.50
C LEU A 44 5.86 8.89 0.25
N SER A 45 6.79 8.49 1.11
CA SER A 45 7.67 9.40 1.86
C SER A 45 8.72 10.03 0.95
N ASN A 46 9.13 9.31 -0.10
CA ASN A 46 10.16 9.73 -1.05
C ASN A 46 9.74 9.54 -2.52
N ASN A 47 8.53 9.05 -2.77
CA ASN A 47 7.95 8.78 -4.10
C ASN A 47 8.77 7.78 -4.93
N GLN A 48 9.41 6.80 -4.30
CA GLN A 48 10.19 5.77 -4.99
C GLN A 48 9.50 4.41 -4.96
N VAL A 49 9.77 3.60 -5.99
CA VAL A 49 9.38 2.19 -5.98
C VAL A 49 10.25 1.46 -4.98
N PHE A 50 9.63 0.90 -3.94
CA PHE A 50 10.30 0.10 -2.93
C PHE A 50 10.54 -1.33 -3.43
N ALA A 51 9.51 -1.95 -4.01
CA ALA A 51 9.57 -3.32 -4.52
C ALA A 51 8.55 -3.54 -5.66
N THR A 52 8.81 -4.54 -6.50
CA THR A 52 7.95 -4.93 -7.62
C THR A 52 7.65 -6.43 -7.62
N PHE A 53 6.43 -6.80 -7.99
CA PHE A 53 5.95 -8.19 -7.96
C PHE A 53 5.15 -8.52 -9.22
N LYS A 54 5.11 -9.80 -9.59
CA LYS A 54 4.37 -10.24 -10.77
C LYS A 54 2.86 -10.32 -10.52
N THR A 55 2.46 -10.69 -9.31
CA THR A 55 1.05 -10.81 -8.88
C THR A 55 0.80 -10.05 -7.58
N LEU A 56 -0.46 -9.70 -7.29
CA LEU A 56 -0.84 -9.14 -5.98
C LEU A 56 -0.64 -10.15 -4.85
N GLU A 57 -0.79 -11.44 -5.14
CA GLU A 57 -0.53 -12.52 -4.18
C GLU A 57 0.95 -12.56 -3.79
N ASP A 58 1.87 -12.50 -4.76
CA ASP A 58 3.31 -12.42 -4.48
C ASP A 58 3.64 -11.18 -3.65
N LEU A 59 3.04 -10.04 -3.97
CA LEU A 59 3.22 -8.80 -3.21
C LEU A 59 2.78 -9.01 -1.75
N PHE A 60 1.56 -9.46 -1.53
CA PHE A 60 1.01 -9.69 -0.20
C PHE A 60 1.83 -10.71 0.61
N ILE A 61 2.23 -11.82 0.01
CA ILE A 61 3.02 -12.86 0.71
C ILE A 61 4.39 -12.34 1.15
N ASN A 62 5.01 -11.45 0.37
CA ASN A 62 6.37 -10.96 0.64
C ASN A 62 6.41 -9.67 1.48
N THR A 63 5.34 -8.88 1.50
CA THR A 63 5.32 -7.59 2.21
C THR A 63 4.25 -7.48 3.28
N GLY A 64 3.24 -8.35 3.27
CA GLY A 64 2.10 -8.29 4.16
C GLY A 64 2.48 -8.53 5.61
N ASP A 65 2.08 -7.60 6.48
CA ASP A 65 2.25 -7.67 7.92
C ASP A 65 0.89 -7.57 8.64
N GLU A 66 0.76 -8.22 9.80
CA GLU A 66 -0.49 -8.21 10.58
C GLU A 66 -0.80 -6.86 11.25
N TYR A 67 0.23 -6.02 11.42
CA TYR A 67 0.14 -4.67 12.00
C TYR A 67 -0.15 -3.59 10.94
N ASP A 68 -0.11 -3.96 9.67
CA ASP A 68 -0.46 -3.09 8.56
C ASP A 68 -1.87 -2.53 8.70
N LYS A 69 -2.03 -1.28 8.25
CA LYS A 69 -3.31 -0.58 8.30
C LYS A 69 -3.63 0.02 6.94
N LEU A 70 -4.82 -0.28 6.43
CA LEU A 70 -5.40 0.46 5.32
C LEU A 70 -5.67 1.91 5.74
N ILE A 71 -5.13 2.86 4.98
CA ILE A 71 -5.27 4.29 5.22
C ILE A 71 -6.11 4.92 4.11
N ASN A 72 -7.08 5.74 4.51
CA ASN A 72 -7.76 6.62 3.58
C ASN A 72 -6.86 7.83 3.29
N VAL A 73 -6.55 8.05 2.03
CA VAL A 73 -5.81 9.22 1.54
C VAL A 73 -6.71 10.08 0.65
N GLU A 74 -6.43 11.38 0.61
CA GLU A 74 -7.08 12.34 -0.28
C GLU A 74 -5.99 12.97 -1.15
N ILE A 75 -6.21 13.00 -2.46
CA ILE A 75 -5.31 13.64 -3.42
C ILE A 75 -5.79 15.07 -3.59
N ASN A 76 -4.91 16.03 -3.30
CA ASN A 76 -5.17 17.45 -3.52
C ASN A 76 -4.26 17.91 -4.66
N GLU A 77 -4.86 18.35 -5.77
CA GLU A 77 -4.15 19.00 -6.87
C GLU A 77 -4.01 20.51 -6.56
N ILE A 78 -2.85 21.09 -6.89
CA ILE A 78 -2.52 22.52 -6.68
C ILE A 78 -2.34 23.21 -8.03
#